data_AF-A3IRW8-F1
#
_entry.id   AF-A3IRW8-F1
#
_cell.length_a   1.000
_cell.length_b   1.000
_cell.length_c   1.000
_cell.angle_alpha   90.00
_cell.angle_beta   90.00
_cell.angle_gamma   90.00
#
_symmetry.space_group_name_H-M   'P 1'
#
loop_
_entity.id
_entity.type
_entity.pdbx_description
1 polymer ?
#
loop_
_entity_poly.entity_id
_entity_poly.type
_entity_poly.pdbx_seq_one_letter_code
_entity_poly.pdbx_strand_id
1 'polypeptide(L)'
;MLMTTTIEIGTLITHSNEIKNGKPIITGTGVTVNRIVSWYKLGLTPEEILSRIGHPRLNLAKIYAALSYYHANQQQIETELSEELAEADKFEQEWLQFNQQQ
;
A
#
# COMPACT_ATOMS: atom_id res chain seq x y z
N MET A 1 24.67 19.93 22.03
CA MET A 1 23.27 19.70 22.46
C MET A 1 22.65 18.77 21.43
N LEU A 2 22.33 17.52 21.78
CA LEU A 2 21.63 16.63 20.85
C LEU A 2 20.17 17.07 20.81
N MET A 3 19.71 17.59 19.67
CA MET A 3 18.30 17.86 19.46
C MET A 3 17.60 16.56 19.09
N THR A 4 16.71 16.10 19.96
CA THR A 4 15.83 14.97 19.68
C THR A 4 14.70 15.46 18.78
N THR A 5 14.77 15.12 17.50
CA THR A 5 13.64 15.35 16.59
C THR A 5 12.61 14.25 16.80
N THR A 6 11.48 14.59 17.42
CA THR A 6 10.32 13.70 17.50
C THR A 6 9.67 13.59 16.11
N ILE A 7 9.35 12.36 15.69
CA ILE A 7 8.63 12.11 14.45
C ILE A 7 7.19 11.72 14.79
N GLU A 8 6.23 12.48 14.28
CA GLU A 8 4.81 12.11 14.32
C GLU A 8 4.53 11.00 13.29
N ILE A 9 4.27 9.78 13.74
CA ILE A 9 4.11 8.60 12.87
C ILE A 9 2.97 8.80 11.86
N GLY A 10 1.91 9.50 12.24
CA GLY A 10 0.79 9.83 11.34
C GLY A 10 1.20 10.62 10.10
N THR A 11 2.29 11.38 10.15
CA THR A 11 2.80 12.17 9.02
C THR A 11 3.57 11.35 7.98
N LEU A 12 3.80 10.07 8.24
CA LEU A 12 4.46 9.15 7.31
C LEU A 12 3.50 8.56 6.27
N ILE A 13 2.19 8.77 6.47
CA ILE A 13 1.11 8.40 5.55
C ILE A 13 0.40 9.68 5.12
N THR A 14 0.12 9.78 3.81
CA THR A 14 -0.57 10.93 3.22
C THR A 14 -1.82 10.44 2.49
N HIS A 15 -2.88 11.23 2.58
CA HIS A 15 -4.11 11.08 1.83
C HIS A 15 -4.22 12.27 0.89
N SER A 16 -4.40 12.00 -0.40
CA SER A 16 -4.72 13.04 -1.36
C SER A 16 -5.83 12.53 -2.26
N ASN A 17 -6.96 13.25 -2.28
CA ASN A 17 -8.08 12.94 -3.15
C ASN A 17 -7.72 13.05 -4.64
N GLU A 18 -6.63 13.74 -4.96
CA GLU A 18 -6.12 13.92 -6.32
C GLU A 18 -5.18 12.79 -6.77
N ILE A 19 -4.65 11.99 -5.82
CA ILE A 19 -3.62 10.98 -6.08
C ILE A 19 -4.19 9.59 -5.78
N LYS A 20 -4.08 8.67 -6.74
CA LYS A 20 -4.46 7.25 -6.58
C LYS A 20 -5.90 7.06 -6.05
N ASN A 21 -6.84 7.93 -6.48
CA ASN A 21 -8.25 7.90 -6.07
C ASN A 21 -8.47 8.04 -4.56
N GLY A 22 -7.65 8.84 -3.87
CA GLY A 22 -7.78 9.03 -2.42
C GLY A 22 -7.14 7.93 -1.56
N LYS A 23 -6.54 6.91 -2.18
CA LYS A 23 -5.90 5.81 -1.44
C LYS A 23 -4.73 6.31 -0.59
N PRO A 24 -4.56 5.79 0.62
CA PRO A 24 -3.45 6.16 1.49
C PRO A 24 -2.11 5.78 0.85
N ILE A 25 -1.20 6.75 0.78
CA ILE A 25 0.15 6.61 0.22
C ILE A 25 1.21 6.87 1.29
N ILE A 26 2.36 6.23 1.15
CA ILE A 26 3.52 6.54 1.97
C ILE A 26 4.08 7.89 1.54
N THR A 27 4.21 8.81 2.49
CA THR A 27 4.60 10.20 2.23
C THR A 27 5.93 10.31 1.49
N GLY A 28 5.96 11.15 0.46
CA GLY A 28 7.16 11.38 -0.37
C GLY A 28 7.51 10.20 -1.29
N THR A 29 6.58 9.28 -1.49
CA THR A 29 6.67 8.16 -2.44
C THR A 29 5.38 8.06 -3.27
N GLY A 30 5.33 7.13 -4.22
CA GLY A 30 4.09 6.71 -4.89
C GLY A 30 3.56 5.34 -4.42
N VAL A 31 4.12 4.81 -3.32
CA VAL A 31 3.79 3.47 -2.81
C VAL A 31 2.52 3.57 -1.95
N THR A 32 1.50 2.80 -2.30
CA THR A 32 0.24 2.75 -1.54
C THR A 32 0.40 1.90 -0.29
N VAL A 33 -0.41 2.18 0.74
CA VAL A 33 -0.51 1.31 1.92
C VAL A 33 -1.01 -0.08 1.49
N ASN A 34 -1.98 -0.15 0.58
CA ASN A 34 -2.50 -1.42 0.03
C ASN A 34 -1.35 -2.31 -0.49
N ARG A 35 -0.37 -1.74 -1.22
CA ARG A 35 0.78 -2.50 -1.72
C ARG A 35 1.60 -3.13 -0.59
N ILE A 36 1.85 -2.39 0.48
CA ILE A 36 2.55 -2.92 1.67
C ILE A 36 1.73 -4.03 2.31
N VAL A 37 0.43 -3.79 2.51
CA VAL A 37 -0.48 -4.71 3.18
C VAL A 37 -0.65 -6.01 2.39
N SER A 38 -0.79 -5.95 1.06
CA SER A 38 -0.89 -7.15 0.23
C SER A 38 0.31 -8.07 0.43
N TRP A 39 1.53 -7.53 0.46
CA TRP A 39 2.74 -8.30 0.66
C TRP A 39 2.92 -8.80 2.08
N TYR A 40 2.57 -7.97 3.06
CA TYR A 40 2.53 -8.39 4.46
C TYR A 40 1.57 -9.56 4.68
N LYS A 41 0.38 -9.54 4.06
CA LYS A 41 -0.59 -10.64 4.13
C LYS A 41 -0.12 -11.91 3.41
N LEU A 42 0.81 -11.79 2.45
CA LEU A 42 1.51 -12.93 1.83
C LEU A 42 2.64 -13.51 2.71
N GLY A 43 2.83 -12.97 3.91
CA GLY A 43 3.83 -13.45 4.88
C GLY A 43 5.21 -12.84 4.73
N LEU A 44 5.38 -11.82 3.88
CA LEU A 44 6.66 -11.13 3.76
C LEU A 44 6.92 -10.28 5.00
N THR A 45 8.17 -10.26 5.46
CA THR A 45 8.60 -9.38 6.54
C THR A 45 8.72 -7.92 6.06
N PRO A 46 8.65 -6.93 6.98
CA PRO A 46 8.91 -5.52 6.64
C PRO A 46 10.23 -5.29 5.90
N GLU A 47 11.28 -6.02 6.26
CA GLU A 47 12.60 -5.98 5.63
C GLU A 47 12.56 -6.51 4.20
N GLU A 48 11.88 -7.64 3.96
CA GLU A 48 11.69 -8.20 2.62
C GLU A 48 10.86 -7.26 1.75
N ILE A 49 9.80 -6.67 2.30
CA ILE A 49 8.97 -5.68 1.61
C ILE A 49 9.83 -4.48 1.19
N LEU A 50 10.65 -3.94 2.11
CA LEU A 50 11.54 -2.83 1.81
C LEU A 50 12.51 -3.19 0.67
N SER A 51 13.17 -4.34 0.79
CA SER A 51 14.14 -4.82 -0.18
C SER A 51 13.52 -5.03 -1.56
N ARG A 52 12.30 -5.58 -1.64
CA ARG A 52 11.62 -5.86 -2.91
C ARG A 52 11.06 -4.60 -3.57
N ILE A 53 10.64 -3.60 -2.79
CA ILE A 53 10.16 -2.33 -3.35
C ILE A 53 11.33 -1.48 -3.86
N GLY A 54 12.46 -1.45 -3.14
CA GLY A 54 13.67 -0.76 -3.60
C GLY A 54 13.53 0.75 -3.82
N HIS A 55 12.52 1.39 -3.23
CA HIS A 55 12.24 2.82 -3.46
C HIS A 55 13.16 3.71 -2.60
N PRO A 56 13.85 4.72 -3.18
CA PRO A 56 14.92 5.46 -2.49
C PRO A 56 14.46 6.29 -1.29
N ARG A 57 13.18 6.60 -1.20
CA ARG A 57 12.56 7.35 -0.08
C ARG A 57 11.71 6.49 0.86
N LEU A 58 11.77 5.17 0.70
CA LEU A 58 11.11 4.21 1.57
C LEU A 58 12.12 3.68 2.60
N ASN A 59 11.66 3.46 3.83
CA ASN A 59 12.46 2.89 4.91
C ASN A 59 11.55 2.09 5.86
N LEU A 60 12.14 1.37 6.82
CA LEU A 60 11.37 0.54 7.75
C LEU A 60 10.35 1.34 8.57
N ALA A 61 10.69 2.55 9.03
CA ALA A 61 9.75 3.38 9.80
C ALA A 61 8.46 3.66 9.01
N LYS A 62 8.58 3.95 7.70
CA LYS A 62 7.44 4.15 6.81
C LYS A 62 6.65 2.87 6.54
N ILE A 63 7.31 1.72 6.45
CA ILE A 63 6.62 0.43 6.31
C ILE A 63 5.83 0.11 7.58
N TYR A 64 6.44 0.25 8.76
CA TYR A 64 5.74 0.04 10.02
C TYR A 64 4.61 1.05 10.21
N ALA A 65 4.78 2.31 9.82
CA ALA A 65 3.69 3.29 9.82
C ALA A 65 2.53 2.84 8.92
N ALA A 66 2.80 2.28 7.74
CA ALA A 66 1.76 1.74 6.85
C ALA A 66 1.04 0.53 7.49
N LEU A 67 1.77 -0.35 8.15
CA LEU A 67 1.18 -1.50 8.87
C LEU A 67 0.35 -1.06 10.09
N SER A 68 0.84 -0.08 10.87
CA SER A 68 0.07 0.52 11.96
C SER A 68 -1.19 1.19 11.44
N TYR A 69 -1.10 1.94 10.33
CA TYR A 69 -2.26 2.54 9.68
C TYR A 69 -3.27 1.49 9.25
N TYR A 70 -2.82 0.39 8.65
CA TYR A 70 -3.67 -0.74 8.27
C TYR A 70 -4.40 -1.32 9.48
N HIS A 71 -3.71 -1.63 10.57
CA HIS A 71 -4.35 -2.18 11.76
C HIS A 71 -5.34 -1.21 12.44
N ALA A 72 -5.10 0.10 12.34
CA ALA A 72 -6.03 1.12 12.83
C ALA A 72 -7.26 1.31 11.90
N ASN A 73 -7.15 0.98 10.61
CA ASN A 73 -8.17 1.23 9.59
C ASN A 73 -8.51 -0.05 8.80
N GLN A 74 -8.47 -1.21 9.46
CA GLN A 74 -8.46 -2.51 8.79
C GLN A 74 -9.69 -2.71 7.90
N GLN A 75 -10.88 -2.36 8.37
CA GLN A 75 -12.11 -2.52 7.59
C GLN A 75 -12.03 -1.78 6.25
N GLN A 76 -11.58 -0.52 6.26
CA GLN A 76 -11.43 0.28 5.04
C GLN A 76 -10.46 -0.39 4.05
N ILE A 77 -9.26 -0.74 4.52
CA ILE A 77 -8.21 -1.28 3.65
C ILE A 77 -8.58 -2.67 3.11
N GLU A 78 -9.23 -3.52 3.91
CA GLU A 78 -9.69 -4.83 3.46
C GLU A 78 -10.79 -4.73 2.40
N THR A 79 -11.70 -3.76 2.54
CA THR A 79 -12.70 -3.45 1.51
C THR A 79 -12.02 -3.01 0.22
N GLU A 80 -11.11 -2.03 0.28
CA GLU A 80 -10.38 -1.54 -0.90
C GLU A 80 -9.59 -2.66 -1.60
N LEU A 81 -8.91 -3.52 -0.82
CA LEU A 81 -8.16 -4.65 -1.37
C LEU A 81 -9.07 -5.68 -2.04
N SER A 82 -10.24 -5.94 -1.46
CA SER A 82 -11.21 -6.89 -2.01
C SER A 82 -11.83 -6.37 -3.31
N GLU A 83 -12.12 -5.07 -3.37
CA GLU A 83 -12.60 -4.39 -4.59
C GLU A 83 -11.54 -4.44 -5.70
N GLU A 84 -10.27 -4.14 -5.39
CA GLU A 84 -9.15 -4.25 -6.34
C GLU A 84 -9.01 -5.66 -6.92
N LEU A 85 -9.15 -6.70 -6.09
CA LEU A 85 -9.09 -8.09 -6.54
C LEU A 85 -10.27 -8.45 -7.45
N ALA A 86 -11.50 -8.07 -7.06
CA ALA A 86 -12.69 -8.33 -7.85
C ALA A 86 -12.66 -7.63 -9.21
N GLU A 87 -12.15 -6.40 -9.27
CA GLU A 87 -11.94 -5.67 -10.52
C GLU A 87 -10.92 -6.35 -11.44
N ALA A 88 -9.81 -6.84 -10.86
CA ALA A 88 -8.78 -7.57 -11.61
C ALA A 88 -9.32 -8.88 -12.19
N ASP A 89 -10.04 -9.67 -11.38
CA ASP A 89 -10.66 -10.93 -11.80
C ASP A 89 -11.65 -10.71 -12.95
N LYS A 90 -12.49 -9.66 -12.86
CA LYS A 90 -13.45 -9.31 -13.91
C LYS A 90 -12.74 -8.96 -15.22
N PHE A 91 -11.69 -8.14 -15.15
CA PHE A 91 -10.92 -7.74 -16.33
C PHE A 91 -10.23 -8.95 -17.00
N GLU A 92 -9.70 -9.88 -16.20
CA GLU A 92 -9.11 -11.12 -16.72
C GLU A 92 -10.16 -11.98 -17.43
N GLN A 93 -11.36 -12.14 -16.87
CA GLN A 93 -12.45 -12.88 -17.51
C GLN A 93 -12.86 -12.27 -18.85
N GLU A 94 -13.02 -10.95 -18.90
CA GLU A 94 -13.34 -10.22 -20.14
C GLU A 94 -12.24 -10.40 -21.20
N TRP A 95 -10.97 -10.31 -20.80
CA TRP A 95 -9.83 -10.50 -21.69
C TRP A 95 -9.75 -11.93 -22.24
N LEU A 96 -9.97 -12.94 -21.40
CA LEU A 96 -10.01 -14.34 -21.82
C LEU A 96 -11.17 -14.61 -22.79
N GLN A 97 -12.35 -14.05 -22.53
CA GLN A 97 -13.50 -14.17 -23.41
C GLN A 97 -13.27 -13.51 -24.77
N PHE A 98 -12.67 -12.31 -24.78
CA PHE A 98 -12.32 -11.60 -26.01
C PHE A 98 -11.30 -12.38 -26.87
N ASN A 99 -10.28 -12.97 -26.24
CA ASN A 99 -9.24 -13.71 -26.94
C ASN A 99 -9.61 -15.13 -27.35
N GLN A 100 -10.69 -15.71 -26.81
CA GLN A 100 -11.23 -17.00 -27.27
C GLN A 100 -12.17 -16.86 -28.47
N GLN A 101 -12.63 -15.65 -28.79
CA GLN A 101 -13.54 -15.37 -29.92
C GLN A 101 -12.82 -14.85 -31.17
N GLN A 102 -11.48 -14.81 -31.17
CA GLN A 102 -10.61 -14.50 -32.31
C GLN A 102 -9.84 -15.74 -32.75
#